data_AF-A0A3D0TU23-F1
#
_entry.id   AF-A0A3D0TU23-F1
#
_cell.length_a   1.000
_cell.length_b   1.000
_cell.length_c   1.000
_cell.angle_alpha   90.00
_cell.angle_beta   90.00
_cell.angle_gamma   90.00
#
_symmetry.space_group_name_H-M   'P 1'
#
loop_
_entity.id
_entity.type
_entity.pdbx_description
1 polymer ?
#
loop_
_entity_poly.entity_id
_entity_poly.type
_entity_poly.pdbx_seq_one_letter_code
_entity_poly.pdbx_strand_id
1 'polypeptide(L)'
;MKKFVAAIIILLIFSGVVPYARAGLPAQATEQEGRVSEKNDEEILKETVLLSRTVKEFEKTLGIEPGEALSQSTLEKPASSLTWIWTQETGATALTKPFQAVVYIKFSVPKERVPIDWINIGSGASLSYYFRQENIFSHPAAVITIDFAKMPLSQKVDIIIHEDLHLNDFAGAGQDALVTPLADIAAVKYFEAAGDVQNIKEAHTMIARRQGVSKELTALAKEVEKIFSDP
;
A
#
# COMPACT_ATOMS: atom_id res chain seq x y z
N MET A 1 13.72 24.97 -7.30
CA MET A 1 12.65 25.01 -6.28
C MET A 1 11.31 24.53 -6.80
N LYS A 2 10.64 25.19 -7.77
CA LYS A 2 9.30 24.78 -8.27
C LYS A 2 9.17 23.33 -8.79
N LYS A 3 10.21 22.80 -9.44
CA LYS A 3 10.24 21.40 -9.93
C LYS A 3 10.54 20.35 -8.85
N PHE A 4 11.04 20.79 -7.69
CA PHE A 4 11.54 19.92 -6.62
C PHE A 4 10.46 19.66 -5.56
N VAL A 5 9.61 20.65 -5.29
CA VAL A 5 8.45 20.44 -4.40
C VAL A 5 7.39 19.57 -5.09
N ALA A 6 7.25 19.64 -6.41
CA ALA A 6 6.47 18.66 -7.16
C ALA A 6 6.98 17.22 -6.95
N ALA A 7 8.30 17.01 -6.88
CA ALA A 7 8.88 15.69 -6.66
C ALA A 7 8.69 15.16 -5.23
N ILE A 8 8.62 16.03 -4.22
CA ILE A 8 8.39 15.66 -2.81
C ILE A 8 6.90 15.49 -2.50
N ILE A 9 6.04 16.27 -3.14
CA ILE A 9 4.60 16.03 -3.15
C ILE A 9 4.30 14.68 -3.82
N ILE A 10 4.98 14.36 -4.92
CA ILE A 10 4.96 13.00 -5.50
C ILE A 10 5.50 12.00 -4.48
N LEU A 11 6.63 12.24 -3.82
CA LEU A 11 7.17 11.30 -2.82
C LEU A 11 6.25 11.06 -1.62
N LEU A 12 5.50 12.06 -1.13
CA LEU A 12 4.59 11.93 0.03
C LEU A 12 3.19 11.45 -0.35
N ILE A 13 2.73 11.76 -1.58
CA ILE A 13 1.50 11.20 -2.15
C ILE A 13 1.72 9.73 -2.55
N PHE A 14 2.93 9.35 -2.96
CA PHE A 14 3.23 8.03 -3.53
C PHE A 14 4.10 7.10 -2.66
N SER A 15 4.72 7.55 -1.56
CA SER A 15 5.32 6.65 -0.56
C SER A 15 4.29 5.94 0.35
N GLY A 16 3.03 5.81 -0.11
CA GLY A 16 2.03 5.04 0.61
C GLY A 16 1.66 5.61 1.99
N VAL A 17 1.68 6.93 2.16
CA VAL A 17 1.06 7.61 3.32
C VAL A 17 -0.44 7.85 3.06
N VAL A 18 -1.11 6.84 2.53
CA VAL A 18 -2.32 6.38 3.21
C VAL A 18 -1.89 5.06 3.80
N PRO A 19 -1.42 5.02 5.07
CA PRO A 19 -1.56 3.77 5.79
C PRO A 19 -2.98 3.27 5.51
N TYR A 20 -3.14 1.99 5.23
CA TYR A 20 -4.37 1.30 5.60
C TYR A 20 -4.51 1.42 7.14
N ALA A 21 -4.67 2.65 7.61
CA ALA A 21 -4.87 3.04 8.98
C ALA A 21 -6.30 2.63 9.25
N ARG A 22 -6.37 1.55 10.01
CA ARG A 22 -7.48 1.15 10.85
C ARG A 22 -8.12 2.42 11.42
N ALA A 23 -9.25 2.85 10.86
CA ALA A 23 -10.16 3.71 11.58
C ALA A 23 -10.66 2.85 12.76
N GLY A 24 -10.12 3.11 13.95
CA GLY A 24 -10.65 2.53 15.17
C GLY A 24 -12.08 3.01 15.35
N LEU A 25 -13.05 2.15 15.07
CA LEU A 25 -14.41 2.32 15.53
C LEU A 25 -14.50 1.74 16.96
N PRO A 26 -15.15 2.44 17.90
CA PRO A 26 -15.32 1.93 19.25
C PRO A 26 -16.23 0.70 19.23
N ALA A 27 -15.82 -0.33 19.97
CA ALA A 27 -16.65 -1.48 20.25
C ALA A 27 -17.91 -1.04 21.00
N GLN A 28 -19.06 -1.13 20.35
CA GLN A 28 -20.33 -1.37 21.02
C GLN A 28 -20.85 -2.72 20.54
N ALA A 29 -20.72 -3.70 21.42
CA ALA A 29 -21.39 -4.98 21.30
C ALA A 29 -22.89 -4.76 21.51
N THR A 30 -23.67 -5.05 20.48
CA THR A 30 -25.06 -5.47 20.64
C THR A 30 -25.19 -6.79 19.90
N GLU A 31 -25.31 -7.85 20.68
CA GLU A 31 -25.64 -9.20 20.26
C GLU A 31 -26.98 -9.20 19.53
N GLN A 32 -27.02 -9.70 18.29
CA GLN A 32 -28.14 -10.50 17.81
C GLN A 32 -27.66 -11.55 16.80
N GLU A 33 -28.29 -12.71 16.91
CA GLU A 33 -27.90 -14.02 16.43
C GLU A 33 -27.87 -14.17 14.90
N GLY A 34 -26.85 -14.89 14.44
CA GLY A 34 -26.78 -15.47 13.10
C GLY A 34 -25.43 -16.15 12.93
N ARG A 35 -25.34 -17.46 13.19
CA ARG A 35 -24.13 -18.26 12.93
C ARG A 35 -23.90 -18.33 11.42
N VAL A 36 -23.25 -17.31 10.88
CA VAL A 36 -22.47 -17.43 9.64
C VAL A 36 -21.26 -18.28 10.03
N SER A 37 -21.10 -19.45 9.41
CA SER A 37 -19.89 -20.24 9.56
C SER A 37 -18.69 -19.36 9.20
N GLU A 38 -17.89 -18.95 10.18
CA GLU A 38 -16.61 -18.29 9.91
C GLU A 38 -15.78 -19.24 9.05
N LYS A 39 -15.53 -18.86 7.80
CA LYS A 39 -14.63 -19.62 6.93
C LYS A 39 -13.28 -19.75 7.62
N ASN A 40 -12.68 -20.92 7.57
CA ASN A 40 -11.35 -21.09 8.15
C ASN A 40 -10.30 -20.33 7.30
N ASP A 41 -9.17 -19.97 7.91
CA ASP A 41 -8.13 -19.18 7.25
C ASP A 41 -7.60 -19.85 5.97
N GLU A 42 -7.57 -21.18 5.90
CA GLU A 42 -7.11 -21.93 4.74
C GLU A 42 -8.05 -21.76 3.52
N GLU A 43 -9.36 -21.81 3.74
CA GLU A 43 -10.38 -21.56 2.72
C GLU A 43 -10.30 -20.13 2.19
N ILE A 44 -10.14 -19.14 3.08
CA ILE A 44 -10.03 -17.73 2.70
C ILE A 44 -8.78 -17.49 1.82
N LEU A 45 -7.66 -18.14 2.14
CA LEU A 45 -6.43 -18.08 1.35
C LEU A 45 -6.62 -18.71 -0.03
N LYS A 46 -7.22 -19.90 -0.10
CA LYS A 46 -7.52 -20.60 -1.38
C LYS A 46 -8.45 -19.79 -2.28
N GLU A 47 -9.51 -19.22 -1.71
CA GLU A 47 -10.43 -18.33 -2.45
C GLU A 47 -9.73 -17.09 -2.96
N THR A 48 -8.82 -16.51 -2.18
CA THR A 48 -8.08 -15.32 -2.59
C THR A 48 -7.03 -15.63 -3.66
N VAL A 49 -6.43 -16.83 -3.64
CA VAL A 49 -5.58 -17.30 -4.76
C VAL A 49 -6.39 -17.43 -6.04
N LEU A 50 -7.61 -17.97 -5.98
CA LEU A 50 -8.49 -18.06 -7.14
C LEU A 50 -8.91 -16.67 -7.65
N LEU A 51 -9.23 -15.75 -6.74
CA LEU A 51 -9.49 -14.34 -7.07
C LEU A 51 -8.29 -13.74 -7.81
N SER A 52 -7.08 -13.90 -7.28
CA SER A 52 -5.85 -13.38 -7.90
C SER A 52 -5.70 -13.86 -9.35
N ARG A 53 -5.88 -15.16 -9.60
CA ARG A 53 -5.87 -15.70 -10.97
C ARG A 53 -6.94 -15.06 -11.87
N THR A 54 -8.14 -14.89 -11.35
CA THR A 54 -9.26 -14.28 -12.09
C THR A 54 -8.98 -12.81 -12.44
N VAL A 55 -8.41 -12.05 -11.50
CA VAL A 55 -8.02 -10.64 -11.73
C VAL A 55 -6.90 -10.56 -12.76
N LYS A 56 -5.87 -11.40 -12.65
CA LYS A 56 -4.77 -11.50 -13.63
C LYS A 56 -5.24 -11.92 -15.02
N GLU A 57 -6.26 -12.76 -15.13
CA GLU A 57 -6.88 -13.07 -16.43
C GLU A 57 -7.59 -11.86 -17.02
N PHE A 58 -8.27 -11.08 -16.19
CA PHE A 58 -8.90 -9.83 -16.60
C PHE A 58 -7.87 -8.76 -17.03
N GLU A 59 -6.76 -8.62 -16.32
CA GLU A 59 -5.66 -7.70 -16.66
C GLU A 59 -5.17 -7.85 -18.11
N LYS A 60 -5.09 -9.09 -18.61
CA LYS A 60 -4.72 -9.37 -20.00
C LYS A 60 -5.68 -8.72 -21.00
N THR A 61 -6.95 -8.59 -20.66
CA THR A 61 -7.94 -7.90 -21.50
C THR A 61 -7.71 -6.39 -21.58
N LEU A 62 -6.97 -5.84 -20.61
CA LEU A 62 -6.55 -4.44 -20.56
C LEU A 62 -5.14 -4.22 -21.14
N GLY A 63 -4.47 -5.28 -21.62
CA GLY A 63 -3.09 -5.22 -22.08
C GLY A 63 -2.04 -5.11 -20.97
N ILE A 64 -2.41 -5.46 -19.74
CA ILE A 64 -1.49 -5.60 -18.60
C ILE A 64 -0.96 -7.03 -18.63
N GLU A 65 0.37 -7.19 -18.58
CA GLU A 65 1.02 -8.50 -18.49
C GLU A 65 1.17 -8.89 -17.01
N PRO A 66 0.43 -9.90 -16.52
CA PRO A 66 0.44 -10.24 -15.10
C PRO A 66 1.79 -10.82 -14.68
N GLY A 67 2.28 -10.39 -13.52
CA GLY A 67 3.44 -10.95 -12.86
C GLY A 67 3.11 -12.15 -11.96
N GLU A 68 4.15 -12.71 -11.34
CA GLU A 68 4.03 -13.84 -10.40
C GLU A 68 3.58 -13.41 -9.00
N ALA A 69 3.64 -12.11 -8.69
CA ALA A 69 3.23 -11.57 -7.41
C ALA A 69 1.79 -11.99 -7.06
N LEU A 70 1.55 -12.35 -5.79
CA LEU A 70 0.22 -12.73 -5.30
C LEU A 70 -0.42 -13.93 -6.02
N SER A 71 0.36 -14.75 -6.73
CA SER A 71 -0.15 -15.99 -7.37
C SER A 71 -0.20 -17.20 -6.43
N GLN A 72 0.45 -17.09 -5.27
CA GLN A 72 0.56 -18.11 -4.24
C GLN A 72 0.18 -17.50 -2.89
N SER A 73 -0.19 -18.34 -1.90
CA SER A 73 -0.47 -17.90 -0.54
C SER A 73 0.59 -18.38 0.46
N THR A 74 0.40 -17.99 1.72
CA THR A 74 1.20 -18.49 2.84
C THR A 74 1.05 -20.00 3.10
N LEU A 75 0.10 -20.68 2.47
CA LEU A 75 0.00 -22.15 2.49
C LEU A 75 1.11 -22.80 1.65
N GLU A 76 1.47 -22.17 0.54
CA GLU A 76 2.43 -22.72 -0.42
C GLU A 76 3.85 -22.20 -0.22
N LYS A 77 4.00 -20.95 0.25
CA LYS A 77 5.31 -20.29 0.35
C LYS A 77 5.37 -19.30 1.52
N PRO A 78 6.50 -19.17 2.23
CA PRO A 78 6.65 -18.17 3.28
C PRO A 78 6.42 -16.75 2.75
N ALA A 79 5.67 -15.93 3.48
CA ALA A 79 5.56 -14.52 3.16
C ALA A 79 6.88 -13.80 3.38
N SER A 80 7.07 -12.69 2.65
CA SER A 80 8.17 -11.77 2.88
C SER A 80 7.66 -10.41 3.35
N SER A 81 8.37 -9.81 4.30
CA SER A 81 8.13 -8.44 4.76
C SER A 81 9.35 -7.57 4.57
N LEU A 82 9.13 -6.28 4.37
CA LEU A 82 10.15 -5.24 4.34
C LEU A 82 9.95 -4.29 5.51
N THR A 83 11.06 -3.96 6.17
CA THR A 83 11.15 -2.77 7.02
C THR A 83 11.96 -1.73 6.28
N TRP A 84 11.33 -0.57 6.08
CA TRP A 84 11.94 0.63 5.54
C TRP A 84 12.31 1.53 6.69
N ILE A 85 13.52 2.10 6.65
CA ILE A 85 14.00 3.06 7.66
C ILE A 85 14.54 4.27 6.92
N TRP A 86 13.98 5.44 7.23
CA TRP A 86 14.44 6.73 6.75
C TRP A 86 15.06 7.51 7.90
N THR A 87 16.18 8.16 7.62
CA THR A 87 16.87 9.03 8.58
C THR A 87 16.84 10.48 8.09
N GLN A 88 16.63 11.41 9.01
CA GLN A 88 16.59 12.84 8.72
C GLN A 88 17.34 13.60 9.80
N GLU A 89 18.13 14.62 9.43
CA GLU A 89 18.80 15.46 10.41
C GLU A 89 17.78 16.26 11.23
N THR A 90 17.96 16.32 12.56
CA THR A 90 17.12 17.07 13.48
C THR A 90 17.19 18.56 13.11
N GLY A 91 16.04 19.16 12.84
CA GLY A 91 15.95 20.55 12.37
C GLY A 91 16.10 20.72 10.85
N ALA A 92 16.51 19.67 10.11
CA ALA A 92 16.23 19.63 8.69
C ALA A 92 14.74 19.36 8.51
N THR A 93 14.10 20.01 7.55
CA THR A 93 12.82 19.57 7.00
C THR A 93 13.07 18.60 5.85
N ALA A 94 12.20 17.60 5.68
CA ALA A 94 12.22 16.65 4.57
C ALA A 94 12.26 17.33 3.17
N LEU A 95 12.03 18.65 3.12
CA LEU A 95 11.99 19.49 1.93
C LEU A 95 13.36 20.03 1.46
N THR A 96 14.39 20.08 2.31
CA THR A 96 15.60 20.89 2.03
C THR A 96 16.94 20.16 2.11
N LYS A 97 17.06 19.05 2.85
CA LYS A 97 18.32 18.30 3.00
C LYS A 97 18.11 16.78 3.06
N PRO A 98 19.11 15.99 2.61
CA PRO A 98 18.91 14.61 2.20
C PRO A 98 18.53 13.71 3.38
N PHE A 99 17.58 12.82 3.12
CA PHE A 99 17.43 11.59 3.87
C PHE A 99 18.77 10.85 3.85
N GLN A 100 19.42 10.70 5.01
CA GLN A 100 20.83 10.29 5.06
C GLN A 100 21.01 8.77 4.86
N ALA A 101 19.96 7.98 5.03
CA ALA A 101 19.94 6.57 4.65
C ALA A 101 18.51 6.08 4.45
N VAL A 102 18.30 5.24 3.44
CA VAL A 102 17.14 4.35 3.33
C VAL A 102 17.64 2.93 3.54
N VAL A 103 17.23 2.29 4.63
CA VAL A 103 17.58 0.89 4.92
C VAL A 103 16.37 0.00 4.66
N TYR A 104 16.59 -1.08 3.91
CA TYR A 104 15.61 -2.09 3.58
C TYR A 104 16.01 -3.38 4.28
N ILE A 105 15.15 -3.90 5.14
CA ILE A 105 15.39 -5.17 5.82
C ILE A 105 14.29 -6.13 5.39
N LYS A 106 14.68 -7.24 4.75
CA LYS A 106 13.76 -8.27 4.27
C LYS A 106 13.69 -9.43 5.27
N PHE A 107 12.48 -9.81 5.67
CA PHE A 107 12.20 -10.93 6.56
C PHE A 107 11.37 -11.97 5.82
N SER A 108 11.57 -13.26 6.12
CA SER A 108 10.81 -14.38 5.53
C SER A 108 9.57 -14.74 6.36
N VAL A 109 8.86 -13.74 6.88
CA VAL A 109 7.59 -13.89 7.59
C VAL A 109 6.66 -12.70 7.26
N PRO A 110 5.33 -12.81 7.46
CA PRO A 110 4.41 -11.67 7.36
C PRO A 110 4.72 -10.58 8.39
N LYS A 111 4.44 -9.31 8.08
CA LYS A 111 4.85 -8.15 8.90
C LYS A 111 4.24 -8.20 10.29
N GLU A 112 3.04 -8.77 10.39
CA GLU A 112 2.29 -8.98 11.63
C GLU A 112 3.01 -9.95 12.59
N ARG A 113 3.94 -10.75 12.06
CA ARG A 113 4.80 -11.68 12.79
C ARG A 113 6.25 -11.22 12.91
N VAL A 114 6.58 -9.99 12.49
CA VAL A 114 7.91 -9.40 12.69
C VAL A 114 7.88 -8.55 13.96
N PRO A 115 8.20 -9.11 15.15
CA PRO A 115 8.29 -8.31 16.36
C PRO A 115 9.45 -7.32 16.21
N ILE A 116 9.14 -6.03 16.34
CA ILE A 116 10.14 -4.99 16.50
C ILE A 116 10.06 -4.53 17.95
N ASP A 117 10.87 -5.15 18.81
CA ASP A 117 10.92 -4.79 20.22
C ASP A 117 11.72 -3.50 20.45
N TRP A 118 12.82 -3.32 19.69
CA TRP A 118 13.65 -2.12 19.71
C TRP A 118 14.48 -2.02 18.43
N ILE A 119 14.73 -0.80 17.98
CA ILE A 119 15.68 -0.48 16.92
C ILE A 119 16.71 0.48 17.52
N ASN A 120 17.97 0.05 17.62
CA ASN A 120 19.08 0.95 17.98
C ASN A 120 19.86 1.31 16.73
N ILE A 121 19.69 2.55 16.29
CA ILE A 121 20.46 3.10 15.18
C ILE A 121 21.48 4.03 15.83
N GLY A 122 22.74 3.61 15.81
CA GLY A 122 23.85 4.41 16.33
C GLY A 122 24.09 5.64 15.47
N SER A 123 23.41 6.75 15.78
CA SER A 123 23.76 8.06 15.24
C SER A 123 24.04 9.07 16.34
N GLY A 124 24.79 10.11 16.00
CA GLY A 124 24.87 11.32 16.81
C GLY A 124 23.46 11.85 17.14
N ALA A 125 23.36 12.63 18.22
CA ALA A 125 22.13 13.14 18.85
C ALA A 125 21.23 14.02 17.96
N SER A 126 21.52 14.13 16.67
CA SER A 126 20.91 15.05 15.71
C SER A 126 20.21 14.34 14.55
N LEU A 127 19.74 13.10 14.72
CA LEU A 127 18.89 12.43 13.71
C LEU A 127 17.51 12.08 14.27
N SER A 128 16.50 12.24 13.42
CA SER A 128 15.16 11.67 13.55
C SER A 128 15.02 10.44 12.65
N TYR A 129 14.26 9.45 13.11
CA TYR A 129 14.05 8.17 12.43
C TYR A 129 12.58 7.93 12.15
N TYR A 130 12.31 7.47 10.94
CA TYR A 130 10.99 7.02 10.51
C TYR A 130 11.11 5.60 10.00
N PHE A 131 10.23 4.71 10.43
CA PHE A 131 10.19 3.34 9.94
C PHE A 131 8.79 2.93 9.50
N ARG A 132 8.72 2.06 8.51
CA ARG A 132 7.48 1.49 7.97
C ARG A 132 7.69 0.00 7.71
N GLN A 133 6.74 -0.83 8.15
CA GLN A 133 6.74 -2.26 7.88
C GLN A 133 5.62 -2.62 6.92
N GLU A 134 5.96 -3.37 5.87
CA GLU A 134 5.01 -3.81 4.84
C GLU A 134 5.27 -5.25 4.42
N ASN A 135 4.21 -5.96 4.00
CA ASN A 135 4.37 -7.19 3.25
C ASN A 135 4.82 -6.80 1.83
N ILE A 136 5.74 -7.55 1.24
CA ILE A 136 6.21 -7.26 -0.12
C ILE A 136 5.17 -7.77 -1.10
N PHE A 137 4.53 -6.89 -1.84
CA PHE A 137 3.57 -7.28 -2.87
C PHE A 137 4.07 -7.04 -4.31
N SER A 138 5.00 -6.09 -4.53
CA SER A 138 5.54 -5.77 -5.87
C SER A 138 6.66 -6.68 -6.36
N HIS A 139 7.02 -7.72 -5.58
CA HIS A 139 8.10 -8.64 -5.93
C HIS A 139 7.51 -9.98 -6.38
N PRO A 140 8.11 -10.70 -7.35
CA PRO A 140 7.70 -12.07 -7.72
C PRO A 140 7.69 -13.09 -6.56
N ALA A 141 8.21 -12.72 -5.39
CA ALA A 141 8.19 -13.54 -4.19
C ALA A 141 7.02 -13.23 -3.25
N ALA A 142 6.20 -12.24 -3.59
CA ALA A 142 5.00 -11.84 -2.87
C ALA A 142 3.98 -12.98 -2.83
N VAL A 143 3.36 -13.15 -1.67
CA VAL A 143 2.32 -14.16 -1.46
C VAL A 143 1.11 -13.52 -0.78
N ILE A 144 -0.05 -14.10 -1.02
CA ILE A 144 -1.30 -13.80 -0.33
C ILE A 144 -1.15 -14.20 1.14
N THR A 145 -1.14 -13.22 2.04
CA THR A 145 -1.22 -13.43 3.49
C THR A 145 -2.67 -13.49 3.95
N ILE A 146 -2.92 -14.00 5.16
CA ILE A 146 -4.28 -14.06 5.69
C ILE A 146 -4.90 -12.67 5.89
N ASP A 147 -4.09 -11.69 6.29
CA ASP A 147 -4.56 -10.32 6.48
C ASP A 147 -4.94 -9.67 5.16
N PHE A 148 -4.15 -9.90 4.10
CA PHE A 148 -4.53 -9.50 2.75
C PHE A 148 -5.83 -10.20 2.31
N ALA A 149 -5.95 -11.50 2.55
CA ALA A 149 -7.10 -12.29 2.14
C ALA A 149 -8.42 -11.85 2.83
N LYS A 150 -8.31 -11.31 4.06
CA LYS A 150 -9.42 -10.72 4.84
C LYS A 150 -9.78 -9.28 4.45
N MET A 151 -9.03 -8.63 3.55
CA MET A 151 -9.38 -7.29 3.06
C MET A 151 -10.68 -7.32 2.24
N PRO A 152 -11.41 -6.18 2.17
CA PRO A 152 -12.54 -6.01 1.26
C PRO A 152 -12.18 -6.38 -0.18
N LEU A 153 -13.13 -6.94 -0.93
CA LEU A 153 -12.90 -7.40 -2.30
C LEU A 153 -12.36 -6.29 -3.20
N SER A 154 -12.95 -5.10 -3.11
CA SER A 154 -12.50 -3.89 -3.81
C SER A 154 -11.02 -3.56 -3.59
N GLN A 155 -10.52 -3.73 -2.35
CA GLN A 155 -9.10 -3.50 -2.03
C GLN A 155 -8.19 -4.62 -2.54
N LYS A 156 -8.63 -5.88 -2.47
CA LYS A 156 -7.85 -7.01 -2.98
C LYS A 156 -7.61 -6.89 -4.48
N VAL A 157 -8.65 -6.57 -5.24
CA VAL A 157 -8.57 -6.40 -6.71
C VAL A 157 -7.66 -5.21 -7.06
N ASP A 158 -7.84 -4.06 -6.41
CA ASP A 158 -6.99 -2.88 -6.61
C ASP A 158 -5.51 -3.21 -6.35
N ILE A 159 -5.20 -3.88 -5.24
CA ILE A 159 -3.81 -4.26 -4.91
C ILE A 159 -3.24 -5.25 -5.92
N ILE A 160 -3.96 -6.30 -6.32
CA ILE A 160 -3.46 -7.27 -7.30
C ILE A 160 -3.04 -6.55 -8.59
N ILE A 161 -3.93 -5.72 -9.14
CA ILE A 161 -3.66 -4.96 -10.36
C ILE A 161 -2.53 -3.95 -10.15
N HIS A 162 -2.49 -3.30 -8.99
CA HIS A 162 -1.43 -2.38 -8.63
C HIS A 162 -0.05 -3.03 -8.69
N GLU A 163 0.08 -4.24 -8.14
CA GLU A 163 1.35 -4.95 -8.16
C GLU A 163 1.73 -5.48 -9.53
N ASP A 164 0.77 -5.87 -10.38
CA ASP A 164 1.07 -6.31 -11.74
C ASP A 164 1.41 -5.15 -12.68
N LEU A 165 0.92 -3.94 -12.37
CA LEU A 165 1.37 -2.70 -13.03
C LEU A 165 2.80 -2.30 -12.63
N HIS A 166 3.31 -2.81 -11.49
CA HIS A 166 4.71 -2.68 -11.11
C HIS A 166 5.55 -3.70 -11.89
N LEU A 167 6.11 -3.28 -13.03
CA LEU A 167 6.89 -4.11 -13.97
C LEU A 167 8.26 -4.59 -13.42
N ASN A 168 8.25 -5.44 -12.39
CA ASN A 168 9.40 -6.11 -11.74
C ASN A 168 10.41 -5.24 -10.98
N ASP A 169 10.20 -3.93 -10.86
CA ASP A 169 11.08 -3.05 -10.10
C ASP A 169 10.43 -2.59 -8.79
N PHE A 170 11.26 -2.35 -7.78
CA PHE A 170 10.91 -1.48 -6.66
C PHE A 170 10.64 -0.10 -7.22
N ALA A 171 9.39 0.16 -7.57
CA ALA A 171 9.01 1.41 -8.17
C ALA A 171 9.46 2.57 -7.30
N GLY A 172 10.32 3.43 -7.85
CA GLY A 172 10.59 4.71 -7.22
C GLY A 172 9.29 5.51 -7.15
N ALA A 173 9.15 6.42 -6.19
CA ALA A 173 7.89 7.15 -5.96
C ALA A 173 7.29 7.88 -7.18
N GLY A 174 8.05 8.09 -8.26
CA GLY A 174 7.54 8.61 -9.52
C GLY A 174 6.74 7.61 -10.37
N GLN A 175 6.93 6.30 -10.20
CA GLN A 175 6.19 5.25 -10.91
C GLN A 175 4.84 4.96 -10.25
N ASP A 176 4.80 4.91 -8.91
CA ASP A 176 3.55 4.86 -8.13
C ASP A 176 2.59 5.99 -8.52
N ALA A 177 3.12 7.12 -9.00
CA ALA A 177 2.36 8.25 -9.50
C ALA A 177 1.36 7.94 -10.61
N LEU A 178 1.69 6.94 -11.41
CA LEU A 178 0.90 6.47 -12.51
C LEU A 178 0.23 5.15 -12.16
N VAL A 179 0.92 4.27 -11.43
CA VAL A 179 0.43 2.92 -11.11
C VAL A 179 -0.80 2.96 -10.22
N THR A 180 -0.82 3.77 -9.14
CA THR A 180 -1.99 3.87 -8.25
C THR A 180 -3.27 4.29 -8.98
N PRO A 181 -3.33 5.41 -9.74
CA PRO A 181 -4.55 5.80 -10.43
C PRO A 181 -4.95 4.83 -11.56
N LEU A 182 -3.98 4.15 -12.20
CA LEU A 182 -4.28 3.13 -13.20
C LEU A 182 -4.91 1.88 -12.58
N ALA A 183 -4.39 1.42 -11.44
CA ALA A 183 -4.94 0.31 -10.67
C ALA A 183 -6.38 0.59 -10.22
N ASP A 184 -6.62 1.80 -9.68
CA ASP A 184 -7.94 2.27 -9.29
C ASP A 184 -8.97 2.18 -10.44
N ILE A 185 -8.59 2.68 -11.62
CA ILE A 185 -9.46 2.66 -12.81
C ILE A 185 -9.68 1.22 -13.28
N ALA A 186 -8.63 0.41 -13.32
CA ALA A 186 -8.72 -0.99 -13.74
C ALA A 186 -9.57 -1.84 -12.78
N ALA A 187 -9.51 -1.58 -11.48
CA ALA A 187 -10.37 -2.22 -10.48
C ALA A 187 -11.85 -1.89 -10.70
N VAL A 188 -12.18 -0.63 -11.02
CA VAL A 188 -13.56 -0.27 -11.41
C VAL A 188 -13.99 -1.05 -12.66
N LYS A 189 -13.12 -1.13 -13.68
CA LYS A 189 -13.41 -1.87 -14.92
C LYS A 189 -13.61 -3.37 -14.67
N TYR A 190 -12.87 -3.96 -13.74
CA TYR A 190 -13.05 -5.35 -13.31
C TYR A 190 -14.47 -5.56 -12.75
N PHE A 191 -14.91 -4.69 -11.83
CA PHE A 191 -16.25 -4.82 -11.24
C PHE A 191 -17.38 -4.48 -12.22
N GLU A 192 -17.16 -3.53 -13.15
CA GLU A 192 -18.09 -3.26 -14.25
C GLU A 192 -18.27 -4.50 -15.14
N ALA A 193 -17.18 -5.18 -15.50
CA ALA A 193 -17.24 -6.41 -16.29
C ALA A 193 -17.95 -7.56 -15.56
N ALA A 194 -17.83 -7.61 -14.23
CA ALA A 194 -18.53 -8.58 -13.39
C ALA A 194 -19.99 -8.21 -13.06
N GLY A 195 -20.43 -6.99 -13.39
CA GLY A 195 -21.74 -6.48 -12.99
C GLY A 195 -21.91 -6.26 -11.48
N ASP A 196 -20.81 -6.11 -10.74
CA ASP A 196 -20.81 -6.01 -9.27
C ASP A 196 -21.02 -4.56 -8.80
N VAL A 197 -22.29 -4.14 -8.75
CA VAL A 197 -22.70 -2.77 -8.40
C VAL A 197 -22.16 -2.32 -7.03
N GLN A 198 -22.07 -3.23 -6.06
CA GLN A 198 -21.61 -2.90 -4.72
C GLN A 198 -20.11 -2.57 -4.74
N ASN A 199 -19.28 -3.43 -5.36
CA ASN A 199 -17.85 -3.19 -5.42
C ASN A 199 -17.46 -2.05 -6.38
N ILE A 200 -18.27 -1.75 -7.41
CA ILE A 200 -18.12 -0.51 -8.21
C ILE A 200 -18.22 0.73 -7.31
N LYS A 201 -19.23 0.79 -6.44
CA LYS A 201 -19.43 1.91 -5.51
C LYS A 201 -18.27 2.01 -4.51
N GLU A 202 -17.80 0.88 -3.98
CA GLU A 202 -16.67 0.85 -3.06
C GLU A 202 -15.37 1.32 -3.73
N ALA A 203 -15.08 0.86 -4.95
CA ALA A 203 -13.91 1.29 -5.72
C ALA A 203 -13.94 2.81 -5.98
N HIS A 204 -15.08 3.36 -6.40
CA HIS A 204 -15.24 4.82 -6.55
C HIS A 204 -15.07 5.59 -5.24
N THR A 205 -15.53 5.03 -4.12
CA THR A 205 -15.34 5.63 -2.80
C THR A 205 -13.86 5.68 -2.43
N MET A 206 -13.09 4.64 -2.77
CA MET A 206 -11.64 4.63 -2.57
C MET A 206 -10.91 5.66 -3.43
N ILE A 207 -11.28 5.79 -4.71
CA ILE A 207 -10.77 6.83 -5.59
C ILE A 207 -11.01 8.22 -4.99
N ALA A 208 -12.26 8.51 -4.59
CA ALA A 208 -12.63 9.80 -4.02
C ALA A 208 -11.84 10.10 -2.72
N ARG A 209 -11.65 9.07 -1.87
CA ARG A 209 -10.84 9.19 -0.65
C ARG A 209 -9.38 9.51 -0.97
N ARG A 210 -8.75 8.78 -1.90
CA ARG A 210 -7.37 9.01 -2.34
C ARG A 210 -7.19 10.41 -2.94
N GLN A 211 -8.15 10.87 -3.74
CA GLN A 211 -8.16 12.23 -4.29
C GLN A 211 -8.30 13.31 -3.19
N GLY A 212 -9.14 13.08 -2.18
CA GLY A 212 -9.29 13.97 -1.03
C GLY A 212 -7.96 14.15 -0.29
N VAL A 213 -7.32 13.03 0.08
CA VAL A 213 -6.00 13.04 0.74
C VAL A 213 -4.95 13.73 -0.13
N SER A 214 -4.91 13.44 -1.44
CA SER A 214 -3.98 14.09 -2.37
C SER A 214 -4.12 15.61 -2.39
N LYS A 215 -5.36 16.13 -2.36
CA LYS A 215 -5.65 17.57 -2.28
C LYS A 215 -5.20 18.18 -0.95
N GLU A 216 -5.47 17.51 0.16
CA GLU A 216 -5.04 17.94 1.51
C GLU A 216 -3.51 18.01 1.61
N LEU A 217 -2.81 16.97 1.15
CA LEU A 217 -1.34 16.94 1.12
C LEU A 217 -0.77 18.03 0.22
N THR A 218 -1.38 18.27 -0.94
CA THR A 218 -0.96 19.36 -1.84
C THR A 218 -1.17 20.74 -1.20
N ALA A 219 -2.27 20.94 -0.48
CA ALA A 219 -2.53 22.18 0.24
C ALA A 219 -1.53 22.39 1.38
N LEU A 220 -1.29 21.36 2.19
CA LEU A 220 -0.28 21.38 3.25
C LEU A 220 1.10 21.71 2.69
N ALA A 221 1.51 21.06 1.61
CA ALA A 221 2.80 21.32 0.98
C ALA A 221 2.96 22.79 0.55
N LYS A 222 1.91 23.42 0.01
CA LYS A 222 1.92 24.85 -0.33
C LYS A 222 2.05 25.76 0.90
N GLU A 223 1.37 25.45 2.00
CA GLU A 223 1.51 26.23 3.23
C GLU A 223 2.92 26.09 3.83
N VAL A 224 3.47 24.87 3.80
CA VAL A 224 4.83 24.62 4.24
C VAL A 224 5.84 25.34 3.33
N GLU A 225 5.65 25.35 2.01
CA GLU A 225 6.49 26.12 1.08
C GLU A 225 6.56 27.60 1.46
N LYS A 226 5.45 28.22 1.87
CA LYS A 226 5.44 29.64 2.26
C LYS A 226 6.33 29.90 3.46
N ILE A 227 6.26 29.04 4.48
CA ILE A 227 7.09 29.14 5.70
C ILE A 227 8.58 29.14 5.36
N PHE A 228 9.00 28.40 4.34
CA PHE A 228 10.40 28.26 3.94
C PHE A 228 10.81 29.15 2.75
N SER A 229 9.88 29.92 2.19
CA SER A 229 10.16 30.88 1.12
C SER A 229 10.40 32.30 1.64
N ASP A 230 10.05 32.57 2.90
CA ASP A 230 10.48 33.78 3.61
C ASP A 230 11.88 33.55 4.21
N PRO A 231 12.85 34.45 3.96
CA PRO A 231 14.22 34.33 4.46
C PRO A 231 14.36 34.48 5.98
#